data_AF-A0A7J4R4I3-F1
#
_entry.id   AF-A0A7J4R4I3-F1
#
_cell.length_a   1.000
_cell.length_b   1.000
_cell.length_c   1.000
_cell.angle_alpha   90.00
_cell.angle_beta   90.00
_cell.angle_gamma   90.00
#
_symmetry.space_group_name_H-M   'P 1'
#
loop_
_entity.id
_entity.type
_entity.pdbx_description
1 polymer ?
#
loop_
_entity_poly.entity_id
_entity_poly.type
_entity_poly.pdbx_seq_one_letter_code
_entity_poly.pdbx_strand_id
1 'polypeptide(L)'
;MGINTVENAFITGLNGSGQIVAVGDSGLDGDHGDFTGRLSGVTSVTPGDSSTADLSDGHGTHVACTVLGSGFRSNGGYQGVAPEADLYFQAMEDDDSGALYSYGINSMLNSAYNAGARIHTNSW
;
A
#
# COMPACT_ATOMS: atom_id res chain seq x y z
N MET A 1 8.40 15.52 -16.69
CA MET A 1 7.85 15.56 -15.33
C MET A 1 9.00 15.83 -14.36
N GLY A 2 8.88 16.81 -13.47
CA GLY A 2 9.95 17.26 -12.58
C GLY A 2 10.24 16.28 -11.44
N ILE A 3 10.68 15.06 -11.76
CA ILE A 3 11.06 14.07 -10.74
C ILE A 3 12.14 14.63 -9.79
N ASN A 4 13.07 15.40 -10.37
CA ASN A 4 14.08 16.17 -9.63
C ASN A 4 13.48 17.21 -8.66
N THR A 5 12.23 17.64 -8.84
CA THR A 5 11.58 18.63 -7.98
C THR A 5 11.02 17.99 -6.72
N VAL A 6 10.59 16.72 -6.77
CA VAL A 6 10.15 15.97 -5.57
C VAL A 6 11.36 15.52 -4.76
N GLU A 7 12.39 14.97 -5.42
CA GLU A 7 13.63 14.58 -4.73
C GLU A 7 14.31 15.77 -4.02
N ASN A 8 14.26 16.97 -4.62
CA ASN A 8 14.80 18.18 -3.99
C ASN A 8 13.81 18.90 -3.05
N ALA A 9 12.53 18.52 -3.01
CA ALA A 9 11.55 19.08 -2.07
C ALA A 9 11.65 18.43 -0.68
N PHE A 10 12.05 17.16 -0.61
CA PHE A 10 12.35 16.48 0.65
C PHE A 10 13.82 16.68 1.03
N ILE A 11 14.11 17.80 1.71
CA ILE A 11 15.46 18.23 2.17
C ILE A 11 16.06 17.29 3.25
N THR A 12 15.51 16.11 3.45
CA THR A 12 15.88 15.22 4.56
C THR A 12 16.12 13.82 4.05
N GLY A 13 17.16 13.13 4.54
CA GLY A 13 17.37 11.69 4.31
C GLY A 13 16.34 10.79 4.99
N LEU A 14 15.09 11.24 5.09
CA LEU A 14 13.96 10.50 5.62
C LEU A 14 13.37 9.65 4.49
N ASN A 15 13.21 8.36 4.77
CA ASN A 15 12.75 7.34 3.83
C ASN A 15 11.53 6.57 4.35
N GLY A 16 10.93 7.04 5.45
CA GLY A 16 9.78 6.40 6.09
C GLY A 16 10.12 5.32 7.12
N SER A 17 11.40 5.08 7.42
CA SER A 17 11.80 4.07 8.41
C SER A 17 11.07 4.23 9.76
N GLY A 18 10.51 3.12 10.25
CA GLY A 18 9.73 3.07 11.50
C GLY A 18 8.33 3.65 11.41
N GLN A 19 7.87 4.05 10.21
CA GLN A 19 6.49 4.47 9.97
C GLN A 19 5.71 3.35 9.29
N ILE A 20 4.41 3.27 9.61
CA ILE A 20 3.46 2.37 8.94
C ILE A 20 2.52 3.22 8.09
N VAL A 21 2.40 2.87 6.82
CA VAL A 21 1.44 3.47 5.88
C VAL A 21 0.36 2.44 5.57
N ALA A 22 -0.90 2.86 5.71
CA ALA A 22 -2.03 2.05 5.32
C ALA A 22 -2.46 2.33 3.88
N VAL A 23 -2.80 1.28 3.14
CA VAL A 23 -3.33 1.36 1.76
C VAL A 23 -4.64 0.58 1.72
N GLY A 24 -5.72 1.25 1.33
CA GLY A 24 -7.00 0.61 1.00
C GLY A 24 -7.20 0.63 -0.51
N ASP A 25 -7.24 -0.54 -1.14
CA ASP A 25 -7.28 -0.65 -2.62
C ASP A 25 -7.72 -2.06 -3.09
N SER A 26 -7.64 -2.35 -4.39
CA SER A 26 -8.16 -3.59 -5.00
C SER A 26 -7.60 -4.86 -4.37
N GLY A 27 -6.27 -4.96 -4.28
CA GLY A 27 -5.58 -6.07 -3.64
C GLY A 27 -4.08 -5.84 -3.58
N LEU A 28 -3.33 -6.81 -3.08
CA LEU A 28 -1.87 -6.76 -3.03
C LEU A 28 -1.23 -8.04 -3.58
N ASP A 29 -0.31 -7.87 -4.53
CA ASP A 29 0.72 -8.87 -4.83
C ASP A 29 1.76 -8.87 -3.69
N GLY A 30 1.53 -9.74 -2.71
CA GLY A 30 2.38 -9.86 -1.51
C GLY A 30 3.77 -10.44 -1.79
N ASP A 31 3.98 -11.14 -2.91
CA ASP A 31 5.28 -11.72 -3.29
C ASP A 31 6.03 -10.94 -4.39
N HIS A 32 5.52 -9.75 -4.74
CA HIS A 32 6.14 -8.79 -5.68
C HIS A 32 7.62 -8.50 -5.42
N GLY A 33 8.11 -8.71 -4.18
CA GLY A 33 9.51 -8.54 -3.77
C GLY A 33 9.85 -7.12 -3.28
N ASP A 34 9.03 -6.14 -3.62
CA ASP A 34 9.24 -4.75 -3.19
C ASP A 34 8.85 -4.55 -1.72
N PHE A 35 8.00 -5.41 -1.16
CA PHE A 35 7.47 -5.31 0.21
C PHE A 35 8.07 -6.35 1.18
N THR A 36 9.07 -7.13 0.74
CA THR A 36 9.61 -8.24 1.53
C THR A 36 10.08 -7.78 2.91
N GLY A 37 9.51 -8.41 3.95
CA GLY A 37 9.83 -8.10 5.36
C GLY A 37 9.18 -6.83 5.91
N ARG A 38 8.35 -6.12 5.12
CA ARG A 38 7.73 -4.84 5.47
C ARG A 38 6.20 -4.86 5.41
N LEU A 39 5.59 -6.05 5.40
CA LEU A 39 4.14 -6.21 5.54
C LEU A 39 3.78 -6.29 7.03
N SER A 40 3.30 -5.19 7.60
CA SER A 40 2.79 -5.14 8.96
C SER A 40 1.45 -5.87 9.11
N GLY A 41 0.66 -5.89 8.04
CA GLY A 41 -0.56 -6.69 7.94
C GLY A 41 -1.22 -6.55 6.57
N VAL A 42 -1.95 -7.57 6.15
CA VAL A 42 -2.74 -7.59 4.93
C VAL A 42 -4.08 -8.24 5.29
N THR A 43 -5.18 -7.53 5.07
CA THR A 43 -6.53 -8.01 5.41
C THR A 43 -7.50 -7.71 4.27
N SER A 44 -8.45 -8.62 4.06
CA SER A 44 -9.63 -8.29 3.26
C SER A 44 -10.62 -7.51 4.11
N VAL A 45 -11.33 -6.56 3.50
CA VAL A 45 -12.48 -5.86 4.11
C VAL A 45 -13.79 -6.14 3.37
N THR A 46 -13.73 -6.98 2.33
CA THR A 46 -14.87 -7.42 1.52
C THR A 46 -15.59 -8.59 2.21
N PRO A 47 -16.88 -8.46 2.58
CA PRO A 47 -17.61 -9.55 3.23
C PRO A 47 -17.79 -10.75 2.30
N GLY A 48 -17.35 -11.93 2.77
CA GLY A 48 -17.46 -13.16 1.99
C GLY A 48 -16.22 -13.47 1.15
N ASP A 49 -15.32 -12.50 1.02
CA ASP A 49 -14.01 -12.69 0.42
C ASP A 49 -12.91 -12.61 1.50
N SER A 50 -12.06 -13.63 1.55
CA SER A 50 -10.90 -13.68 2.45
C SER A 50 -9.58 -13.45 1.73
N SER A 51 -9.62 -13.36 0.41
CA SER A 51 -8.48 -13.08 -0.44
C SER A 51 -8.05 -11.64 -0.28
N THR A 52 -6.75 -11.45 -0.41
CA THR A 52 -6.13 -10.12 -0.46
C THR A 52 -5.27 -9.98 -1.70
N ALA A 53 -5.36 -10.95 -2.62
CA ALA A 53 -4.55 -10.99 -3.82
C ALA A 53 -5.04 -9.93 -4.80
N ASP A 54 -4.10 -9.32 -5.52
CA ASP A 54 -4.42 -8.38 -6.59
C ASP A 54 -4.54 -9.15 -7.91
N LEU A 55 -5.68 -9.83 -8.13
CA LEU A 55 -5.85 -10.74 -9.27
C LEU A 55 -6.40 -10.06 -10.53
N SER A 56 -7.12 -8.94 -10.35
CA SER A 56 -7.92 -8.32 -11.40
C SER A 56 -7.12 -7.33 -12.25
N ASP A 57 -6.62 -6.25 -11.63
CA ASP A 57 -6.07 -5.10 -12.35
C ASP A 57 -4.63 -4.70 -11.96
N GLY A 58 -4.14 -5.10 -10.78
CA GLY A 58 -2.81 -4.69 -10.30
C GLY A 58 -2.78 -3.29 -9.69
N HIS A 59 -3.93 -2.63 -9.55
CA HIS A 59 -4.04 -1.24 -9.13
C HIS A 59 -3.53 -1.07 -7.70
N GLY A 60 -3.99 -1.88 -6.76
CA GLY A 60 -3.56 -1.82 -5.36
C GLY A 60 -2.07 -2.08 -5.17
N THR A 61 -1.50 -3.03 -5.91
CA THR A 61 -0.05 -3.27 -5.94
C THR A 61 0.70 -2.06 -6.49
N HIS A 62 0.23 -1.46 -7.57
CA HIS A 62 0.85 -0.28 -8.16
C HIS A 62 0.80 0.93 -7.21
N VAL A 63 -0.31 1.15 -6.51
CA VAL A 63 -0.44 2.18 -5.47
C VAL A 63 0.54 1.90 -4.32
N ALA A 64 0.60 0.66 -3.80
CA ALA A 64 1.53 0.30 -2.74
C ALA A 64 3.00 0.51 -3.14
N CYS A 65 3.37 0.14 -4.38
CA CYS A 65 4.70 0.38 -4.94
C CYS A 65 5.03 1.87 -5.03
N THR A 66 4.07 2.70 -5.48
CA THR A 66 4.24 4.15 -5.58
C THR A 66 4.49 4.78 -4.20
N VAL A 67 3.83 4.27 -3.17
CA VAL A 67 3.95 4.78 -1.80
C VAL A 67 5.26 4.35 -1.16
N LEU A 68 5.58 3.05 -1.15
CA LEU A 68 6.65 2.49 -0.33
C LEU A 68 7.45 1.35 -0.97
N GLY A 69 7.30 1.13 -2.28
CA GLY A 69 8.09 0.14 -3.01
C GLY A 69 9.59 0.38 -2.80
N SER A 70 10.33 -0.67 -2.46
CA SER A 70 11.79 -0.56 -2.26
C SER A 70 12.54 -0.34 -3.58
N GLY A 71 11.85 -0.55 -4.72
CA GLY A 71 12.47 -0.54 -6.04
C GLY A 71 13.45 -1.70 -6.23
N PHE A 72 13.37 -2.76 -5.42
CA PHE A 72 14.32 -3.87 -5.42
C PHE A 72 14.54 -4.46 -6.81
N ARG A 73 13.45 -4.70 -7.54
CA ARG A 73 13.49 -5.26 -8.91
C ARG A 73 14.05 -4.30 -9.97
N SER A 74 14.22 -3.04 -9.61
CA SER A 74 14.74 -1.97 -10.48
C SER A 74 16.10 -1.43 -10.03
N ASN A 75 16.75 -2.08 -9.05
CA ASN A 75 17.99 -1.60 -8.44
C ASN A 75 17.86 -0.16 -7.92
N GLY A 76 16.70 0.17 -7.34
CA GLY A 76 16.37 1.49 -6.78
C GLY A 76 15.82 2.52 -7.78
N GLY A 77 15.68 2.20 -9.07
CA GLY A 77 15.20 3.15 -10.09
C GLY A 77 13.73 3.55 -9.97
N TYR A 78 12.89 2.69 -9.40
CA TYR A 78 11.45 2.93 -9.18
C TYR A 78 11.09 2.79 -7.70
N GLN A 79 11.81 3.53 -6.86
CA GLN A 79 11.48 3.61 -5.44
C GLN A 79 10.20 4.41 -5.21
N GLY A 80 9.41 3.95 -4.24
CA GLY A 80 8.28 4.70 -3.72
C GLY A 80 8.74 5.93 -2.94
N VAL A 81 7.78 6.74 -2.52
CA VAL A 81 8.03 7.97 -1.75
C VAL A 81 8.67 7.68 -0.37
N ALA A 82 8.29 6.57 0.26
CA ALA A 82 8.76 6.14 1.57
C ALA A 82 9.28 4.68 1.52
N PRO A 83 10.43 4.43 0.88
CA PRO A 83 10.88 3.08 0.51
C PRO A 83 11.29 2.20 1.71
N GLU A 84 11.38 2.75 2.93
CA GLU A 84 11.69 1.99 4.16
C GLU A 84 10.51 1.96 5.15
N ALA A 85 9.32 2.41 4.74
CA ALA A 85 8.10 2.29 5.57
C ALA A 85 7.55 0.85 5.55
N ASP A 86 6.76 0.52 6.56
CA ASP A 86 5.98 -0.71 6.61
C ASP A 86 4.57 -0.49 6.03
N LEU A 87 4.02 -1.53 5.41
CA LEU A 87 2.71 -1.53 4.76
C LEU A 87 1.67 -2.24 5.62
N TYR A 88 0.53 -1.58 5.83
CA TYR A 88 -0.71 -2.21 6.28
C TYR A 88 -1.74 -2.14 5.15
N PHE A 89 -2.11 -3.28 4.58
CA PHE A 89 -2.96 -3.31 3.40
C PHE A 89 -4.38 -3.78 3.71
N GLN A 90 -5.37 -3.11 3.12
CA GLN A 90 -6.79 -3.42 3.22
C GLN A 90 -7.32 -3.67 1.81
N ALA A 91 -7.48 -4.94 1.44
CA ALA A 91 -8.02 -5.35 0.15
C ALA A 91 -9.54 -5.16 0.13
N MET A 92 -10.02 -4.39 -0.84
CA MET A 92 -11.40 -3.93 -0.96
C MET A 92 -12.12 -4.51 -2.18
N GLU A 93 -11.41 -5.11 -3.13
CA GLU A 93 -12.05 -5.80 -4.25
C GLU A 93 -12.65 -7.13 -3.76
N ASP A 94 -13.70 -7.56 -4.43
CA ASP A 94 -14.26 -8.91 -4.38
C ASP A 94 -13.72 -9.70 -5.58
N ASP A 95 -12.92 -10.74 -5.33
CA ASP A 95 -12.28 -11.56 -6.37
C ASP A 95 -13.30 -12.16 -7.37
N ASP A 96 -14.53 -12.44 -6.93
CA ASP A 96 -15.56 -13.06 -7.78
C ASP A 96 -16.25 -12.04 -8.70
N SER A 97 -16.44 -10.80 -8.22
CA SER A 97 -17.22 -9.78 -8.94
C SER A 97 -16.39 -8.65 -9.54
N GLY A 98 -15.13 -8.48 -9.10
CA GLY A 98 -14.28 -7.33 -9.42
C GLY A 98 -14.83 -6.01 -8.87
N ALA A 99 -15.78 -6.07 -7.93
CA ALA A 99 -16.42 -4.90 -7.37
C ALA A 99 -15.72 -4.45 -6.09
N LEU A 100 -15.49 -3.15 -5.97
CA LEU A 100 -14.95 -2.57 -4.75
C LEU A 100 -16.03 -2.48 -3.66
N TYR A 101 -15.75 -3.07 -2.52
CA TYR A 101 -16.59 -3.00 -1.35
C TYR A 101 -16.34 -1.71 -0.57
N SER A 102 -17.40 -0.94 -0.33
CA SER A 102 -17.33 0.24 0.53
C SER A 102 -17.24 -0.17 2.00
N TYR A 103 -16.01 -0.28 2.49
CA TYR A 103 -15.76 -0.42 3.91
C TYR A 103 -16.04 0.92 4.61
N GLY A 104 -16.83 0.91 5.67
CA GLY A 104 -17.18 2.14 6.39
C GLY A 104 -15.92 2.90 6.80
N ILE A 105 -15.77 4.15 6.35
CA ILE A 105 -14.53 4.94 6.48
C ILE A 105 -13.97 4.96 7.90
N ASN A 106 -14.85 5.05 8.92
CA ASN A 106 -14.44 5.01 10.31
C ASN A 106 -13.82 3.66 10.71
N SER A 107 -14.38 2.55 10.24
CA SER A 107 -13.85 1.21 10.49
C SER A 107 -12.49 1.03 9.81
N MET A 108 -12.39 1.51 8.57
CA MET A 108 -11.16 1.49 7.77
C MET A 108 -10.02 2.21 8.48
N LEU A 109 -10.24 3.48 8.83
CA LEU A 109 -9.26 4.32 9.49
C LEU A 109 -8.94 3.83 10.90
N ASN A 110 -9.92 3.35 11.67
CA ASN A 110 -9.69 2.82 13.01
C ASN A 110 -8.86 1.52 12.98
N SER A 111 -9.12 0.61 12.04
CA SER A 111 -8.34 -0.62 11.88
C SER A 111 -6.88 -0.30 11.57
N ALA A 112 -6.64 0.59 10.61
CA ALA A 112 -5.31 1.06 10.27
C ALA A 112 -4.62 1.78 11.44
N TYR A 113 -5.33 2.65 12.15
CA TYR A 113 -4.81 3.36 13.32
C TYR A 113 -4.38 2.39 14.43
N ASN A 114 -5.20 1.37 14.70
CA ASN A 114 -4.92 0.31 15.67
C ASN A 114 -3.74 -0.57 15.27
N ALA A 115 -3.53 -0.77 13.96
CA ALA A 115 -2.34 -1.42 13.41
C ALA A 115 -1.08 -0.53 13.50
N GLY A 116 -1.20 0.71 13.98
CA GLY A 116 -0.09 1.64 14.16
C GLY A 116 0.12 2.60 12.98
N ALA A 117 -0.67 2.49 11.92
CA ALA A 117 -0.58 3.41 10.79
C ALA A 117 -0.98 4.83 11.18
N ARG A 118 -0.31 5.82 10.59
CA ARG A 118 -0.60 7.26 10.78
C ARG A 118 -0.88 7.98 9.47
N ILE A 119 -0.59 7.32 8.36
CA ILE A 119 -0.89 7.75 7.00
C ILE A 119 -1.79 6.67 6.40
N HIS A 120 -2.83 7.09 5.71
CA HIS A 120 -3.75 6.18 5.02
C HIS A 120 -4.04 6.74 3.63
N THR A 121 -3.80 5.95 2.59
CA THR A 121 -4.11 6.30 1.20
C THR A 121 -5.25 5.43 0.67
N ASN A 122 -6.13 6.08 -0.08
CA ASN A 122 -7.43 5.59 -0.50
C ASN A 122 -7.61 5.94 -1.97
N SER A 123 -7.36 4.97 -2.87
CA SER A 123 -7.22 5.23 -4.30
C SER A 123 -8.15 4.37 -5.17
N TRP A 124 -9.31 3.97 -4.64
CA TRP A 124 -10.31 3.14 -5.33
C TRP A 124 -11.35 3.94 -6.15
#